data_AF-A0A2D5MT86-F1
#
_entry.id   AF-A0A2D5MT86-F1
#
_cell.length_a   1.000
_cell.length_b   1.000
_cell.length_c   1.000
_cell.angle_alpha   90.00
_cell.angle_beta   90.00
_cell.angle_gamma   90.00
#
_symmetry.space_group_name_H-M   'P 1'
#
loop_
_entity.id
_entity.type
_entity.pdbx_description
1 polymer ?
#
loop_
_entity_poly.entity_id
_entity_poly.type
_entity_poly.pdbx_seq_one_letter_code
_entity_poly.pdbx_strand_id
1 'polypeptide(L)' 'MSEKFQIFKMHKLQDQMEQMAHNWVWEDISEHFKVEDIEDLNQEQVDEIYAYAESEECYDDYVGMVLRSICDNWEGMQE' A
#
# COMPACT_ATOMS: atom_id res chain seq x y z
N MET A 1 -32.97 6.56 25.36
CA MET A 1 -32.20 5.73 24.41
C MET A 1 -30.92 6.49 24.11
N SER A 2 -29.74 5.94 24.41
CA SER A 2 -28.48 6.62 24.07
C SER A 2 -28.32 6.64 22.56
N GLU A 3 -28.40 7.83 21.97
CA GLU A 3 -27.96 8.08 20.61
C GLU A 3 -26.46 7.76 20.56
N LYS A 4 -26.08 6.69 19.82
CA LYS A 4 -24.69 6.29 19.67
C LYS A 4 -23.96 7.38 18.89
N PHE A 5 -22.88 7.90 19.47
CA PHE A 5 -21.98 8.82 18.78
C PHE A 5 -21.39 8.10 17.56
N GLN A 6 -21.77 8.52 16.36
CA GLN A 6 -21.23 7.97 15.11
C GLN A 6 -20.43 9.06 14.40
N ILE A 7 -19.14 8.82 14.21
CA ILE A 7 -18.28 9.70 13.44
C ILE A 7 -18.57 9.43 11.95
N PHE A 8 -19.45 10.23 11.36
CA PHE A 8 -19.82 10.13 9.94
C PHE A 8 -18.63 10.31 8.99
N LYS A 9 -17.58 10.99 9.44
CA LYS A 9 -16.35 11.23 8.67
C LYS A 9 -15.28 10.15 8.86
N MET A 10 -15.53 9.10 9.65
CA MET A 10 -14.54 8.06 9.91
C MET A 10 -14.16 7.33 8.62
N HIS A 11 -15.15 7.07 7.78
CA HIS A 11 -14.93 6.48 6.45
C HIS A 11 -14.09 7.38 5.55
N LYS A 12 -14.27 8.70 5.63
CA LYS A 12 -13.48 9.67 4.87
C LYS A 12 -12.05 9.80 5.38
N LEU A 13 -11.86 9.70 6.71
CA LEU A 13 -10.52 9.72 7.31
C LEU A 13 -9.74 8.46 6.92
N GLN A 14 -10.39 7.31 6.97
CA GLN A 14 -9.79 6.03 6.59
C GLN A 14 -9.38 6.03 5.12
N ASP A 15 -10.26 6.47 4.22
CA ASP A 15 -9.97 6.65 2.80
C ASP A 15 -8.76 7.57 2.56
N GLN A 16 -8.68 8.70 3.28
CA GLN A 16 -7.53 9.60 3.17
C GLN A 16 -6.23 9.01 3.71
N MET A 17 -6.27 8.24 4.79
CA MET A 17 -5.10 7.55 5.32
C MET A 17 -4.60 6.49 4.34
N GLU A 18 -5.51 5.71 3.77
CA GLU A 18 -5.19 4.68 2.79
C GLU A 18 -4.59 5.30 1.51
N GLN A 19 -5.17 6.40 1.00
CA GLN A 19 -4.60 7.13 -0.14
C GLN A 19 -3.21 7.71 0.14
N MET A 20 -2.98 8.28 1.34
CA MET A 20 -1.66 8.81 1.69
C MET A 20 -0.62 7.70 1.82
N ALA A 21 -0.97 6.59 2.49
CA ALA A 21 -0.10 5.43 2.60
C ALA A 21 0.23 4.88 1.20
N HIS A 22 -0.77 4.77 0.33
CA HIS A 22 -0.58 4.35 -1.05
C HIS A 22 0.39 5.26 -1.81
N ASN A 23 0.22 6.58 -1.70
CA ASN A 23 1.08 7.52 -2.41
C ASN A 23 2.52 7.47 -1.88
N TRP A 24 2.71 7.44 -0.56
CA TRP A 24 4.06 7.40 0.03
C TRP A 24 4.81 6.12 -0.30
N VAL A 25 4.14 4.97 -0.19
CA VAL A 25 4.73 3.68 -0.56
C VAL A 25 5.07 3.67 -2.04
N TRP A 26 4.17 4.15 -2.89
CA TRP A 26 4.41 4.23 -4.32
C TRP A 26 5.57 5.17 -4.67
N GLU A 27 5.64 6.35 -4.05
CA GLU A 27 6.75 7.29 -4.22
C GLU A 27 8.08 6.66 -3.80
N ASP A 28 8.13 5.99 -2.65
CA ASP A 28 9.36 5.34 -2.16
C ASP A 28 9.80 4.21 -3.09
N ILE A 29 8.87 3.35 -3.54
CA ILE A 29 9.14 2.29 -4.54
C ILE A 29 9.64 2.91 -5.86
N SER A 30 8.92 3.90 -6.38
CA SER A 30 9.27 4.57 -7.63
C SER A 30 10.65 5.22 -7.56
N GLU A 31 10.98 5.89 -6.46
CA GLU A 31 12.31 6.49 -6.27
C GLU A 31 13.41 5.44 -6.05
N HIS A 32 13.14 4.38 -5.28
CA HIS A 32 14.10 3.33 -4.95
C HIS A 32 14.46 2.49 -6.19
N PHE A 33 13.44 2.02 -6.90
CA PHE A 33 13.58 1.14 -8.05
C PHE A 33 13.69 1.89 -9.39
N LYS A 34 13.45 3.22 -9.39
CA LYS A 34 13.43 4.09 -10.57
C LYS A 34 12.42 3.65 -11.63
N VAL A 35 11.25 3.21 -11.16
CA VAL A 35 10.13 2.78 -11.99
C VAL A 35 9.09 3.89 -12.10
N GLU A 36 8.49 4.07 -13.26
CA GLU A 36 7.43 5.09 -13.45
C GLU A 36 6.02 4.54 -13.16
N ASP A 37 5.83 3.23 -13.33
CA ASP A 37 4.53 2.57 -13.14
C ASP A 37 4.70 1.18 -12.54
N ILE A 38 3.62 0.62 -11.98
CA ILE A 38 3.64 -0.72 -11.35
C ILE A 38 4.11 -1.74 -12.39
N GLU A 39 3.71 -1.55 -13.65
CA GLU A 39 4.06 -2.39 -14.81
C GLU A 39 5.58 -2.52 -15.06
N ASP A 40 6.35 -1.50 -14.69
CA ASP A 40 7.80 -1.44 -14.91
C ASP A 40 8.57 -2.19 -13.80
N LEU A 41 7.88 -2.56 -12.72
CA LEU A 41 8.42 -3.46 -11.71
C LEU A 41 8.66 -4.84 -12.31
N ASN A 42 9.80 -5.42 -11.93
CA ASN A 42 10.17 -6.79 -12.25
C ASN A 42 9.87 -7.69 -11.06
N GLN A 43 9.77 -8.99 -11.32
CA GLN A 43 9.46 -9.98 -10.28
C GLN A 43 10.41 -9.93 -9.09
N GLU A 44 11.71 -9.69 -9.31
CA GLU A 44 12.68 -9.54 -8.22
C GLU A 44 12.41 -8.31 -7.34
N GLN A 45 11.96 -7.20 -7.94
CA GLN A 45 11.64 -5.96 -7.21
C GLN A 45 10.36 -6.16 -6.39
N VAL A 46 9.34 -6.78 -6.98
CA VAL A 46 8.09 -7.13 -6.28
C VAL A 46 8.34 -8.10 -5.13
N ASP A 47 9.20 -9.10 -5.31
CA ASP A 47 9.59 -10.03 -4.23
C ASP A 47 10.30 -9.29 -3.09
N GLU A 48 11.18 -8.33 -3.38
CA GLU A 48 11.83 -7.48 -2.37
C GLU A 48 10.81 -6.63 -1.58
N ILE A 49 9.86 -6.02 -2.29
CA ILE A 49 8.76 -5.21 -1.71
C ILE A 49 7.87 -6.08 -0.83
N TYR A 50 7.54 -7.29 -1.27
CA TYR A 50 6.74 -8.25 -0.53
C TYR A 50 7.47 -8.76 0.71
N ALA A 51 8.75 -9.10 0.60
CA ALA A 51 9.59 -9.50 1.71
C ALA A 51 9.71 -8.39 2.77
N TYR A 52 9.82 -7.12 2.34
CA TYR A 52 9.78 -5.98 3.24
C TYR A 52 8.41 -5.83 3.91
N ALA A 53 7.31 -6.01 3.17
CA ALA A 53 5.94 -5.96 3.69
C ALA A 53 5.64 -7.08 4.72
N GLU A 54 6.31 -8.23 4.62
CA GLU A 54 6.21 -9.33 5.59
C GLU A 54 7.23 -9.24 6.74
N SER A 55 8.20 -8.34 6.64
CA SER A 55 9.22 -8.14 7.68
C SER A 55 8.65 -7.42 8.91
N GLU A 56 9.22 -7.70 10.09
CA GLU A 56 8.92 -6.99 11.36
C GLU A 56 9.24 -5.49 11.30
N GLU A 57 10.00 -5.03 10.30
CA GLU A 57 10.29 -3.61 10.07
C GLU A 57 9.08 -2.84 9.52
N CYS A 58 8.14 -3.52 8.85
CA CYS A 58 6.89 -2.93 8.39
C CYS A 58 5.87 -2.85 9.54
N TYR A 59 6.15 -1.99 10.52
CA TYR A 59 5.34 -1.81 11.74
C TYR A 59 3.97 -1.18 11.47
N ASP A 60 3.78 -0.54 10.30
CA ASP A 60 2.53 0.14 9.94
C ASP A 60 1.63 -0.76 9.08
N ASP A 61 0.45 -1.09 9.63
CA ASP A 61 -0.56 -1.95 9.03
C ASP A 61 -1.04 -1.42 7.67
N TYR A 62 -1.10 -0.08 7.50
CA TYR A 62 -1.49 0.53 6.23
C TYR A 62 -0.41 0.38 5.17
N VAL A 63 0.87 0.57 5.54
CA VAL A 63 2.00 0.39 4.62
C VAL A 63 2.07 -1.05 4.15
N GLY A 64 1.99 -2.03 5.06
CA GLY A 64 2.00 -3.45 4.70
C GLY A 64 0.81 -3.85 3.81
N MET A 65 -0.38 -3.33 4.10
CA MET A 65 -1.57 -3.57 3.28
C MET A 65 -1.42 -3.00 1.87
N VAL A 66 -0.91 -1.77 1.76
CA VAL A 66 -0.64 -1.11 0.47
C VAL A 66 0.42 -1.86 -0.32
N LEU A 67 1.56 -2.22 0.29
CA LEU A 67 2.65 -2.95 -0.37
C LEU A 67 2.14 -4.27 -0.97
N ARG A 68 1.35 -5.03 -0.21
CA ARG A 68 0.72 -6.26 -0.70
C ARG A 68 -0.29 -5.98 -1.81
N SER A 69 -1.08 -4.92 -1.69
CA SER A 69 -2.02 -4.52 -2.75
C SER A 69 -1.31 -4.17 -4.05
N ILE A 70 -0.13 -3.55 -3.99
CA ILE A 70 0.70 -3.26 -5.17
C ILE A 70 1.24 -4.54 -5.78
N CYS A 71 1.74 -5.49 -4.97
CA CYS A 71 2.22 -6.78 -5.45
C CYS A 71 1.10 -7.60 -6.11
N ASP A 72 -0.07 -7.68 -5.48
CA ASP A 72 -1.25 -8.38 -6.01
C ASP A 72 -1.73 -7.74 -7.32
N ASN A 73 -1.75 -6.41 -7.38
CA ASN A 73 -2.09 -5.67 -8.59
C ASN A 73 -1.07 -5.96 -9.72
N TRP A 74 0.22 -6.02 -9.41
CA TRP A 74 1.24 -6.37 -10.40
C TRP A 74 1.08 -7.80 -10.93
N GLU A 75 0.90 -8.79 -10.05
CA GLU A 75 0.69 -10.19 -10.46
C GLU A 75 -0.54 -10.34 -11.35
N GLY A 76 -1.65 -9.67 -11.00
CA GLY A 76 -2.88 -9.70 -11.80
C GLY A 76 -2.76 -9.02 -13.18
N MET A 77 -1.76 -8.16 -13.40
CA MET A 77 -1.48 -7.55 -14.70
C MET A 77 -0.62 -8.44 -15.61
N GLN A 78 0.06 -9.45 -15.04
CA GLN A 78 0.91 -10.40 -15.79
C GLN A 78 0.13 -11.63 -16.30
N GLU A 79 -1.16 -11.76 -15.98
CA GLU A 79 -2.06 -12.83 -16.44
C GLU A 79 -2.75 -12.56 -17.79
#